data_AF-A0A4Q5YRY0-F1
#
_entry.id   AF-A0A4Q5YRY0-F1
#
_cell.length_a   1.000
_cell.length_b   1.000
_cell.length_c   1.000
_cell.angle_alpha   90.00
_cell.angle_beta   90.00
_cell.angle_gamma   90.00
#
_symmetry.space_group_name_H-M   'P 1'
#
loop_
_entity.id
_entity.type
_entity.pdbx_description
1 polymer ?
#
loop_
_entity_poly.entity_id
_entity_poly.type
_entity_poly.pdbx_seq_one_letter_code
_entity_poly.pdbx_strand_id
1 'polypeptide(L)'
;MQHINVFKRTLSFLSFCLLGLIACKKDYLEPQPFGRYSAEQLKSKKGIDGMLIGAYGMLDGQGIPGASGWMVGATNWVYGDVASDDAYKGTDAGDQPQMTEIEIYASQAANTYFRFKWLSLYEGVSRSNDVIKLAAEIPELTEAE
;
A
#
# COMPACT_ATOMS: atom_id res chain seq x y z
N MET A 1 -16.79 54.56 -39.60
CA MET A 1 -16.19 54.39 -38.25
C MET A 1 -17.07 53.58 -37.29
N GLN A 2 -18.39 53.78 -37.20
CA GLN A 2 -19.27 53.02 -36.29
C GLN A 2 -19.28 51.49 -36.52
N HIS A 3 -19.32 51.01 -37.78
CA HIS A 3 -19.35 49.58 -38.08
C HIS A 3 -18.09 48.81 -37.63
N ILE A 4 -16.92 49.45 -37.64
CA ILE A 4 -15.65 48.86 -37.17
C ILE A 4 -15.66 48.69 -35.64
N ASN A 5 -16.26 49.63 -34.91
CA ASN A 5 -16.35 49.55 -33.45
C ASN A 5 -17.40 48.53 -32.99
N VAL A 6 -18.48 48.35 -33.74
CA VAL A 6 -19.47 47.29 -33.50
C VAL A 6 -18.83 45.93 -33.75
N PHE A 7 -18.13 45.74 -34.88
CA PHE A 7 -17.43 44.49 -35.19
C PHE A 7 -16.38 44.11 -34.13
N LYS A 8 -15.59 45.08 -33.65
CA LYS A 8 -14.64 44.86 -32.54
C LYS A 8 -15.32 44.46 -31.23
N ARG A 9 -16.45 45.09 -30.87
CA ARG A 9 -17.23 44.71 -29.66
C ARG A 9 -17.81 43.31 -29.78
N THR A 10 -18.36 42.94 -30.95
CA THR A 10 -18.90 41.59 -31.17
C THR A 10 -17.79 40.54 -31.11
N LEU A 11 -16.60 40.82 -31.66
CA LEU A 11 -15.45 39.91 -31.60
C LEU A 11 -14.91 39.73 -30.17
N SER A 12 -14.85 40.82 -29.38
CA SER A 12 -14.49 40.73 -27.96
C SER A 12 -15.51 39.95 -27.14
N PHE A 13 -16.81 40.13 -27.41
CA PHE A 13 -17.86 39.39 -26.70
C PHE A 13 -17.82 37.90 -27.04
N LEU A 14 -17.60 37.56 -28.32
CA LEU A 14 -17.46 36.17 -28.76
C LEU A 14 -16.22 35.50 -28.14
N SER A 15 -15.09 36.23 -28.04
CA SER A 15 -13.87 35.76 -27.38
C SER A 15 -14.08 35.50 -25.88
N PHE A 16 -14.82 36.37 -25.19
CA PHE A 16 -15.17 36.18 -23.77
C PHE A 16 -16.08 34.96 -23.55
N CYS A 17 -17.07 34.75 -24.42
CA CYS A 17 -17.91 33.55 -24.38
C CYS A 17 -17.08 32.27 -24.64
N LEU A 18 -16.12 32.31 -25.56
CA LEU A 18 -15.22 31.18 -25.82
C LEU A 18 -14.38 30.84 -24.58
N LEU A 19 -13.81 31.85 -23.91
CA LEU A 19 -13.03 31.67 -22.68
C LEU A 19 -13.86 31.08 -21.53
N GLY A 20 -15.13 31.49 -21.41
CA GLY A 20 -16.05 30.93 -20.41
C GLY A 20 -16.32 29.43 -20.59
N LEU A 21 -16.39 28.96 -21.84
CA LEU A 21 -16.61 27.54 -22.15
C LEU A 21 -15.37 26.66 -21.83
N ILE A 22 -14.17 27.22 -21.88
CA ILE A 22 -12.91 26.49 -21.63
C ILE A 22 -12.57 26.46 -20.13
N ALA A 23 -13.05 27.45 -19.36
CA ALA A 23 -12.72 27.59 -17.93
C ALA A 23 -13.47 26.61 -17.02
N CYS A 24 -14.66 26.15 -17.40
CA CYS A 24 -15.45 25.17 -16.62
C CYS A 24 -15.11 23.72 -17.00
N LYS A 25 -13.85 23.30 -16.77
CA LYS A 25 -13.48 21.88 -16.90
C LYS A 25 -13.96 21.11 -15.67
N LYS A 26 -14.71 20.02 -15.90
CA LYS A 26 -15.19 19.13 -14.83
C LYS A 26 -14.04 18.55 -14.00
N ASP A 27 -12.89 18.30 -14.64
CA ASP A 27 -11.67 17.75 -14.02
C ASP A 27 -11.12 18.61 -12.87
N TYR A 28 -11.49 19.90 -12.78
CA TYR A 28 -11.12 20.74 -11.63
C TYR A 28 -11.73 20.24 -10.31
N LEU A 29 -12.92 19.63 -10.37
CA LEU A 29 -13.61 19.08 -9.21
C LEU A 29 -13.16 17.65 -8.87
N GLU A 30 -12.33 17.03 -9.72
CA GLU A 30 -11.87 15.65 -9.57
C GLU A 30 -10.33 15.56 -9.54
N PRO A 31 -9.66 16.22 -8.58
CA PRO A 31 -8.20 16.14 -8.48
C PRO A 31 -7.76 14.73 -8.07
N GLN A 32 -6.73 14.22 -8.73
CA GLN A 32 -6.07 12.98 -8.31
C GLN A 32 -5.25 13.23 -7.02
N PRO A 33 -5.20 12.25 -6.09
CA PRO A 33 -4.42 12.40 -4.87
C PRO A 33 -2.92 12.47 -5.17
N PHE A 34 -2.21 13.40 -4.53
CA PHE A 34 -0.76 13.48 -4.63
C PHE A 34 -0.08 12.51 -3.64
N GLY A 35 0.97 11.82 -4.09
CA GLY A 35 1.77 10.94 -3.26
C GLY A 35 1.11 9.61 -2.87
N ARG A 36 -0.04 9.27 -3.49
CA ARG A 36 -0.72 7.98 -3.36
C ARG A 36 -1.26 7.55 -4.70
N TYR A 37 -1.40 6.25 -4.90
CA TYR A 37 -2.04 5.69 -6.08
C TYR A 37 -3.55 5.57 -5.84
N SER A 38 -4.36 5.96 -6.82
CA SER A 38 -5.76 5.54 -6.91
C SER A 38 -5.87 4.13 -7.48
N ALA A 39 -7.01 3.46 -7.25
CA ALA A 39 -7.24 2.12 -7.79
C ALA A 39 -7.12 2.12 -9.32
N GLU A 40 -7.70 3.10 -10.00
CA GLU A 40 -7.59 3.29 -11.45
C GLU A 40 -6.13 3.39 -11.93
N GLN A 41 -5.24 4.05 -11.18
CA GLN A 41 -3.83 4.15 -11.55
C GLN A 41 -3.08 2.81 -11.44
N LEU A 42 -3.59 1.89 -10.61
CA LEU A 42 -3.01 0.55 -10.42
C LEU A 42 -3.54 -0.47 -11.43
N LYS A 43 -4.64 -0.17 -12.16
CA LYS A 43 -5.21 -0.99 -13.24
C LYS A 43 -4.38 -0.95 -14.53
N SER A 44 -3.09 -1.23 -14.40
CA SER A 44 -2.17 -1.41 -15.52
C SER A 44 -1.19 -2.53 -15.16
N LYS A 45 -0.58 -3.17 -16.16
CA LYS A 45 0.43 -4.21 -15.95
C LYS A 45 1.52 -3.77 -14.97
N LYS A 46 2.05 -2.55 -15.17
CA LYS A 46 3.05 -1.94 -14.29
C LYS A 46 2.54 -1.75 -12.84
N GLY A 47 1.27 -1.40 -12.69
CA GLY A 47 0.62 -1.26 -11.38
C GLY A 47 0.56 -2.58 -10.63
N ILE A 48 0.11 -3.63 -11.32
CA ILE A 48 0.05 -5.00 -10.78
C ILE A 48 1.44 -5.52 -10.43
N ASP A 49 2.44 -5.35 -11.29
CA ASP A 49 3.82 -5.74 -11.00
C ASP A 49 4.33 -5.05 -9.72
N GLY A 50 4.04 -3.76 -9.55
CA GLY A 50 4.37 -3.01 -8.34
C GLY A 50 3.66 -3.54 -7.10
N MET A 51 2.38 -3.88 -7.21
CA MET A 51 1.62 -4.49 -6.11
C MET A 51 2.16 -5.88 -5.76
N LEU A 52 2.51 -6.69 -6.77
CA LEU A 52 3.08 -8.03 -6.59
C LEU A 52 4.44 -7.97 -5.89
N ILE A 53 5.32 -7.05 -6.30
CA ILE A 53 6.58 -6.75 -5.58
C ILE A 53 6.26 -6.34 -4.14
N GLY A 54 5.25 -5.50 -3.94
CA GLY A 54 4.80 -5.10 -2.60
C GLY A 54 4.24 -6.24 -1.75
N ALA A 55 3.66 -7.28 -2.36
CA ALA A 55 3.19 -8.48 -1.66
C ALA A 55 4.38 -9.38 -1.26
N TYR A 56 5.29 -9.66 -2.20
CA TYR A 56 6.52 -10.40 -1.90
C TYR A 56 7.43 -9.69 -0.90
N GLY A 57 7.44 -8.35 -0.91
CA GLY A 57 8.20 -7.54 0.03
C GLY A 57 7.84 -7.81 1.50
N MET A 58 6.67 -8.37 1.80
CA MET A 58 6.32 -8.76 3.17
C MET A 58 7.16 -9.93 3.72
N LEU A 59 7.80 -10.73 2.86
CA LEU A 59 8.54 -11.93 3.27
C LEU A 59 9.84 -11.60 4.01
N ASP A 60 10.41 -10.40 3.80
CA ASP A 60 11.64 -9.98 4.48
C ASP A 60 11.42 -9.59 5.97
N GLY A 61 10.16 -9.59 6.43
CA GLY A 61 9.80 -9.22 7.79
C GLY A 61 9.81 -7.72 8.05
N GLN A 62 9.70 -6.90 7.01
CA GLN A 62 9.56 -5.45 7.12
C GLN A 62 8.16 -4.98 6.71
N GLY A 63 7.90 -3.69 6.82
CA GLY A 63 6.67 -3.06 6.31
C GLY A 63 5.49 -3.04 7.28
N ILE A 64 5.59 -3.66 8.47
CA ILE A 64 4.60 -3.50 9.54
C ILE A 64 5.08 -2.41 10.52
N PRO A 65 4.41 -1.25 10.59
CA PRO A 65 4.80 -0.18 11.50
C PRO A 65 4.83 -0.63 12.95
N GLY A 66 5.97 -0.41 13.62
CA GLY A 66 6.16 -0.75 15.03
C GLY A 66 6.51 -2.22 15.30
N ALA A 67 6.59 -3.08 14.28
CA ALA A 67 7.09 -4.44 14.42
C ALA A 67 8.59 -4.50 14.14
N SER A 68 9.30 -5.38 14.83
CA SER A 68 10.67 -5.76 14.48
C SER A 68 10.67 -7.00 13.57
N GLY A 69 11.74 -7.18 12.78
CA GLY A 69 11.90 -8.36 11.94
C GLY A 69 11.86 -9.69 12.72
N TRP A 70 12.23 -9.68 13.99
CA TRP A 70 12.11 -10.83 14.90
C TRP A 70 10.66 -11.26 15.12
N MET A 71 9.73 -10.29 15.16
CA MET A 71 8.32 -10.54 15.42
C MET A 71 7.60 -11.07 14.17
N VAL A 72 7.96 -10.59 12.99
CA VAL A 72 7.16 -10.79 11.77
C VAL A 72 7.87 -11.56 10.66
N GLY A 73 9.19 -11.69 10.73
CA GLY A 73 10.02 -12.31 9.70
C GLY A 73 9.61 -13.73 9.31
N ALA A 74 9.86 -14.07 8.04
CA ALA A 74 9.49 -15.36 7.47
C ALA A 74 10.28 -16.55 8.06
N THR A 75 11.46 -16.30 8.66
CA THR A 75 12.24 -17.35 9.33
C THR A 75 11.48 -18.00 10.47
N ASN A 76 10.53 -17.27 11.07
CA ASN A 76 9.82 -17.70 12.28
C ASN A 76 10.75 -18.13 13.43
N TRP A 77 11.99 -17.68 13.44
CA TRP A 77 13.03 -18.13 14.39
C TRP A 77 12.54 -18.10 15.86
N VAL A 78 11.83 -17.04 16.26
CA VAL A 78 11.29 -16.91 17.62
C VAL A 78 10.22 -17.95 17.95
N TYR A 79 9.41 -18.33 16.96
CA TYR A 79 8.26 -19.23 17.14
C TYR A 79 8.60 -20.70 16.85
N GLY A 80 9.65 -20.95 16.06
CA GLY A 80 10.10 -22.28 15.66
C GLY A 80 11.28 -22.75 16.50
N ASP A 81 12.32 -21.94 16.61
CA ASP A 81 13.60 -22.37 17.18
C ASP A 81 13.70 -21.98 18.65
N VAL A 82 13.39 -20.73 19.00
CA VAL A 82 13.42 -20.26 20.41
C VAL A 82 12.31 -20.89 21.26
N ALA A 83 11.16 -21.17 20.64
CA ALA A 83 10.07 -21.89 21.29
C ALA A 83 10.24 -23.41 21.23
N SER A 84 11.39 -23.92 20.75
CA SER A 84 11.77 -25.32 20.76
C SER A 84 13.13 -25.49 21.44
N ASP A 85 13.79 -26.63 21.22
CA ASP A 85 15.10 -26.98 21.76
C ASP A 85 16.28 -26.68 20.80
N ASP A 86 16.01 -26.05 19.65
CA ASP A 86 17.03 -25.74 18.63
C ASP A 86 17.81 -24.44 18.90
N ALA A 87 17.20 -23.46 19.60
CA ALA A 87 17.86 -22.20 19.93
C ALA A 87 17.40 -21.63 21.27
N TYR A 88 18.28 -20.85 21.91
CA TYR A 88 17.92 -19.96 23.02
C TYR A 88 17.86 -18.52 22.52
N LYS A 89 17.10 -17.69 23.24
CA LYS A 89 17.09 -16.23 23.01
C LYS A 89 18.50 -15.62 23.10
N GLY A 90 19.35 -16.15 23.98
CA GLY A 90 20.80 -15.88 23.98
C GLY A 90 21.24 -14.51 24.50
N THR A 91 20.36 -13.76 25.17
CA THR A 91 20.64 -12.41 25.71
C THR A 91 20.06 -12.26 27.14
N ASP A 92 20.18 -11.09 27.75
CA ASP A 92 19.67 -10.79 29.10
C ASP A 92 18.15 -10.54 29.13
N ALA A 93 17.57 -10.43 30.33
CA ALA A 93 16.13 -10.30 30.53
C ALA A 93 15.53 -8.97 30.02
N GLY A 94 16.34 -7.91 29.90
CA GLY A 94 15.89 -6.58 29.47
C GLY A 94 15.79 -6.43 27.95
N ASP A 95 16.57 -7.19 27.19
CA ASP A 95 16.47 -7.24 25.74
C ASP A 95 15.31 -8.14 25.31
N GLN A 96 14.43 -7.70 24.42
CA GLN A 96 13.24 -8.43 23.95
C GLN A 96 12.50 -9.25 25.04
N PRO A 97 11.98 -8.62 26.12
CA PRO A 97 11.44 -9.36 27.26
C PRO A 97 10.26 -10.28 26.88
N GLN A 98 9.45 -9.89 25.90
CA GLN A 98 8.36 -10.71 25.39
C GLN A 98 8.82 -11.96 24.61
N MET A 99 10.06 -11.99 24.11
CA MET A 99 10.64 -13.20 23.52
C MET A 99 10.96 -14.23 24.62
N THR A 100 11.44 -13.77 25.78
CA THR A 100 11.65 -14.64 26.95
C THR A 100 10.35 -15.32 27.36
N GLU A 101 9.22 -14.60 27.34
CA GLU A 101 7.91 -15.19 27.65
C GLU A 101 7.50 -16.33 26.70
N ILE A 102 7.99 -16.31 25.45
CA ILE A 102 7.78 -17.37 24.46
C ILE A 102 8.68 -18.56 24.78
N GLU A 103 9.98 -18.31 24.99
CA GLU A 103 11.01 -19.31 25.33
C GLU A 103 10.62 -20.14 26.57
N ILE A 104 10.06 -19.50 27.60
CA ILE A 104 9.67 -20.17 28.85
C ILE A 104 8.20 -20.62 28.88
N TYR A 105 7.47 -20.51 27.77
CA TYR A 105 6.05 -20.85 27.65
C TYR A 105 5.13 -20.13 28.67
N ALA A 106 5.47 -18.90 29.05
CA ALA A 106 4.71 -18.07 29.99
C ALA A 106 4.08 -16.83 29.31
N SER A 107 3.79 -16.96 28.02
CA SER A 107 3.24 -15.89 27.19
C SER A 107 1.87 -15.42 27.67
N GLN A 108 1.67 -14.10 27.65
CA GLN A 108 0.42 -13.45 28.04
C GLN A 108 -0.25 -12.75 26.84
N ALA A 109 -1.54 -12.41 26.99
CA ALA A 109 -2.37 -11.94 25.87
C ALA A 109 -1.91 -10.60 25.24
N ALA A 110 -1.22 -9.75 25.99
CA ALA A 110 -0.64 -8.50 25.51
C ALA A 110 0.79 -8.67 24.93
N ASN A 111 1.26 -9.91 24.75
CA ASN A 111 2.57 -10.17 24.15
C ASN A 111 2.57 -9.71 22.68
N THR A 112 3.42 -8.73 22.39
CA THR A 112 3.43 -8.02 21.11
C THR A 112 3.92 -8.89 19.95
N TYR A 113 4.72 -9.94 20.22
CA TYR A 113 5.18 -10.86 19.18
C TYR A 113 4.00 -11.52 18.48
N PHE A 114 3.06 -12.11 19.24
CA PHE A 114 1.87 -12.72 18.65
C PHE A 114 0.97 -11.70 17.96
N ARG A 115 0.78 -10.52 18.55
CA ARG A 115 -0.03 -9.45 17.95
C ARG A 115 0.53 -9.04 16.59
N PHE A 116 1.82 -8.74 16.50
CA PHE A 116 2.44 -8.29 15.27
C PHE A 116 2.58 -9.42 14.26
N LYS A 117 2.84 -10.66 14.69
CA LYS A 117 2.84 -11.82 13.81
C LYS A 117 1.47 -12.05 13.17
N TRP A 118 0.41 -11.98 13.96
CA TRP A 118 -0.95 -12.04 13.44
C TRP A 118 -1.21 -10.93 12.41
N LEU A 119 -0.88 -9.69 12.77
CA LEU A 119 -1.06 -8.54 11.88
C LEU A 119 -0.30 -8.70 10.57
N SER A 120 0.96 -9.16 10.61
CA SER A 120 1.79 -9.32 9.41
C SER A 120 1.28 -10.40 8.48
N LEU A 121 0.77 -11.52 9.02
CA LEU A 121 0.16 -12.59 8.23
C LEU A 121 -1.10 -12.10 7.51
N TYR A 122 -1.97 -11.37 8.21
CA TYR A 122 -3.19 -10.82 7.60
C TYR A 122 -2.91 -9.71 6.60
N GLU A 123 -1.88 -8.88 6.84
CA GLU A 123 -1.43 -7.88 5.85
C GLU A 123 -0.93 -8.57 4.58
N GLY A 124 -0.09 -9.62 4.70
CA GLY A 124 0.37 -10.41 3.54
C GLY A 124 -0.78 -11.03 2.75
N VAL A 125 -1.79 -11.59 3.44
CA VAL A 125 -3.01 -12.11 2.82
C VAL A 125 -3.80 -11.00 2.12
N SER A 126 -3.98 -9.84 2.76
CA SER A 126 -4.70 -8.71 2.18
C SER A 126 -4.03 -8.22 0.89
N ARG A 127 -2.71 -7.99 0.92
CA ARG A 127 -1.95 -7.52 -0.25
C ARG A 127 -2.00 -8.51 -1.40
N SER A 128 -1.90 -9.81 -1.09
CA SER A 128 -2.02 -10.87 -2.10
C SER A 128 -3.41 -10.90 -2.72
N ASN A 129 -4.45 -10.75 -1.91
CA ASN A 129 -5.83 -10.68 -2.38
C ASN A 129 -6.08 -9.44 -3.26
N ASP A 130 -5.49 -8.30 -2.93
CA ASP A 130 -5.61 -7.08 -3.73
C ASP A 130 -4.97 -7.24 -5.11
N VAL A 131 -3.80 -7.90 -5.19
CA VAL A 131 -3.16 -8.27 -6.46
C VAL A 131 -4.08 -9.17 -7.27
N ILE A 132 -4.58 -10.27 -6.68
CA ILE A 132 -5.45 -11.25 -7.37
C ILE A 132 -6.71 -10.57 -7.93
N LYS A 133 -7.37 -9.74 -7.12
CA LYS A 133 -8.61 -9.05 -7.53
C LYS A 133 -8.34 -8.07 -8.67
N LEU A 134 -7.30 -7.26 -8.55
CA LEU A 134 -7.02 -6.22 -9.54
C LEU A 134 -6.48 -6.79 -10.86
N ALA A 135 -5.68 -7.86 -10.79
CA ALA A 135 -5.20 -8.58 -11.97
C ALA A 135 -6.36 -9.14 -12.80
N ALA A 136 -7.41 -9.66 -12.15
CA ALA A 136 -8.60 -10.18 -12.83
C ALA A 136 -9.41 -9.10 -13.58
N GLU A 137 -9.18 -7.82 -13.32
CA GLU A 137 -9.85 -6.71 -14.01
C GLU A 137 -9.07 -6.20 -15.25
N ILE A 138 -7.86 -6.68 -15.50
CA ILE A 138 -7.00 -6.19 -16.59
C ILE A 138 -7.03 -7.17 -17.77
N PRO A 139 -7.68 -6.82 -18.90
CA PRO A 139 -7.81 -7.72 -20.06
C PRO A 139 -6.48 -8.03 -20.76
N GLU A 140 -5.45 -7.22 -20.51
CA GLU A 140 -4.13 -7.33 -21.13
C GLU A 140 -3.23 -8.37 -20.44
N LEU A 141 -3.60 -8.87 -19.25
CA LEU A 141 -2.88 -9.93 -18.56
C LEU A 141 -3.25 -11.29 -19.18
N THR A 142 -2.24 -12.06 -19.56
CA THR A 142 -2.43 -13.44 -20.03
C THR A 142 -2.39 -14.40 -18.84
N GLU A 143 -2.92 -15.63 -18.97
CA GLU A 143 -2.84 -16.63 -17.87
C GLU A 143 -1.40 -16.98 -17.44
N ALA A 144 -0.40 -16.66 -18.26
CA ALA A 144 1.00 -16.89 -17.97
C ALA A 144 1.67 -15.75 -17.16
N GLU A 145 0.96 -14.65 -16.93
CA GLU A 145 1.41 -13.42 -16.27
C GLU A 145 0.59 -13.15 -15.00
#